data_AF-A0A2N2NWK6-F1
#
_entry.id   AF-A0A2N2NWK6-F1
#
_cell.length_a   1.000
_cell.length_b   1.000
_cell.length_c   1.000
_cell.angle_alpha   90.00
_cell.angle_beta   90.00
_cell.angle_gamma   90.00
#
_symmetry.space_group_name_H-M   'P 1'
#
loop_
_entity.id
_entity.type
_entity.pdbx_description
1 polymer ?
#
loop_
_entity_poly.entity_id
_entity_poly.type
_entity_poly.pdbx_seq_one_letter_code
_entity_poly.pdbx_strand_id
1 'polypeptide(L)'
;MVGWMNAIALEKTLDTGLITFWSRSRKKLWTKGESSGNHLFLQKLFVDCDQNSLLCLAKPSGPTCHTGNTSCFFTEFKPQH
;
A
#
# COMPACT_ATOMS: atom_id res chain seq x y z
N MET A 1 -3.15 -0.92 -4.92
CA MET A 1 -1.71 -0.80 -5.23
C MET A 1 -0.98 -2.00 -4.64
N VAL A 2 0.24 -2.29 -5.08
CA VAL A 2 1.11 -3.32 -4.47
C VAL A 2 2.37 -2.65 -3.95
N GLY A 3 2.86 -3.08 -2.79
CA GLY A 3 4.08 -2.59 -2.17
C GLY A 3 4.69 -3.64 -1.26
N TRP A 4 5.87 -3.34 -0.73
CA TRP A 4 6.60 -4.24 0.17
C TRP A 4 6.61 -3.66 1.57
N MET A 5 6.55 -4.53 2.58
CA MET A 5 6.79 -4.20 3.98
C MET A 5 7.95 -5.06 4.47
N ASN A 6 8.84 -4.47 5.26
CA ASN A 6 9.66 -5.22 6.21
C ASN A 6 8.98 -5.17 7.59
N ALA A 7 9.55 -5.86 8.58
CA ALA A 7 8.98 -5.89 9.94
C ALA A 7 8.72 -4.49 10.52
N ILE A 8 9.65 -3.55 10.33
CA ILE A 8 9.54 -2.17 10.84
C ILE A 8 8.40 -1.40 10.14
N ALA A 9 8.21 -1.60 8.83
CA ALA A 9 7.11 -0.97 8.10
C ALA A 9 5.74 -1.52 8.55
N LEU A 10 5.67 -2.82 8.84
CA LEU A 10 4.47 -3.44 9.41
C LEU A 10 4.16 -2.90 10.80
N GLU A 11 5.15 -2.88 11.70
CA GLU A 11 5.03 -2.31 13.05
C GLU A 11 4.51 -0.86 13.00
N LYS A 12 5.17 0.00 12.23
CA LYS A 12 4.73 1.39 12.05
C LYS A 12 3.30 1.50 11.51
N THR A 13 2.90 0.60 10.63
CA THR A 13 1.54 0.57 10.09
C THR A 13 0.51 0.24 11.17
N LEU A 14 0.82 -0.72 12.03
CA LEU A 14 -0.04 -1.11 13.16
C LEU A 14 -0.14 0.02 14.20
N ASP A 15 0.99 0.67 14.51
CA ASP A 15 1.04 1.74 15.51
C ASP A 15 0.30 3.00 15.07
N THR A 16 0.46 3.39 13.81
CA THR A 16 -0.06 4.67 13.29
C THR A 16 -1.43 4.56 12.64
N GLY A 17 -1.85 3.34 12.28
CA GLY A 17 -3.01 3.11 11.41
C GLY A 17 -2.83 3.60 9.97
N LEU A 18 -1.63 4.05 9.58
CA LEU A 18 -1.31 4.52 8.23
C LEU A 18 -0.45 3.49 7.50
N ILE A 19 -0.86 3.11 6.28
CA ILE A 19 -0.08 2.15 5.49
C ILE A 19 1.32 2.70 5.21
N THR A 20 2.32 2.03 5.78
CA THR A 20 3.75 2.31 5.60
C THR A 20 4.40 1.18 4.82
N PHE A 21 5.17 1.54 3.80
CA PHE A 21 5.94 0.59 2.99
C PHE A 21 7.43 0.69 3.28
N TRP A 22 8.14 -0.38 2.93
CA TRP A 22 9.59 -0.40 2.77
C TRP A 22 9.96 -0.21 1.29
N SER A 23 10.62 0.90 0.97
CA SER A 23 11.16 1.12 -0.37
C SER A 23 12.44 0.33 -0.55
N ARG A 24 12.37 -0.79 -1.29
CA ARG A 24 13.54 -1.65 -1.54
C ARG A 24 14.69 -0.92 -2.25
N SER A 25 14.38 0.00 -3.16
CA SER A 25 15.37 0.80 -3.88
C SER A 25 16.04 1.86 -3.01
N ARG A 26 15.24 2.58 -2.20
CA ARG A 26 15.74 3.68 -1.35
C ARG A 26 16.20 3.21 0.04
N LYS A 27 16.02 1.91 0.35
CA LYS A 27 16.29 1.29 1.65
C LYS A 27 15.77 2.13 2.82
N LYS A 28 14.53 2.59 2.72
CA LYS A 28 13.88 3.43 3.74
C LYS A 28 12.39 3.17 3.85
N LEU A 29 11.83 3.53 5.00
CA LEU A 29 10.38 3.58 5.21
C LEU A 29 9.76 4.69 4.36
N TRP A 30 8.52 4.48 3.95
CA TRP A 30 7.72 5.43 3.18
C TRP A 30 6.26 5.29 3.58
N THR A 31 5.70 6.31 4.22
CA THR A 31 4.27 6.29 4.57
C THR A 31 3.46 6.74 3.37
N LYS A 32 2.50 5.94 2.92
CA LYS A 32 1.69 6.31 1.74
C LYS A 32 0.97 7.62 2.02
N GLY A 33 1.19 8.60 1.14
CA GLY A 33 0.61 9.93 1.26
C GLY A 33 1.50 10.96 1.95
N GLU A 34 2.70 10.61 2.45
CA GLU A 34 3.56 11.56 3.21
C GLU A 34 3.88 12.86 2.46
N SER A 35 3.95 12.83 1.13
CA SER A 35 4.18 14.03 0.31
C SER A 35 2.91 14.57 -0.35
N SER A 36 1.88 13.73 -0.54
CA SER A 36 0.72 14.06 -1.36
C SER A 36 -0.57 14.28 -0.57
N GLY A 37 -0.58 14.02 0.75
CA GLY A 37 -1.79 13.98 1.59
C GLY A 37 -2.73 12.80 1.35
N ASN A 38 -2.57 12.06 0.23
CA ASN A 38 -3.40 10.91 -0.12
C ASN A 38 -2.99 9.66 0.67
N HIS A 39 -3.33 9.66 1.96
CA HIS A 39 -3.08 8.57 2.90
C HIS A 39 -3.97 7.35 2.65
N LEU A 40 -3.54 6.21 3.18
CA LEU A 40 -4.33 4.99 3.30
C LEU A 40 -4.45 4.64 4.78
N PHE A 41 -5.66 4.69 5.33
CA PHE A 41 -5.95 4.33 6.71
C PHE A 41 -6.28 2.84 6.80
N LEU A 42 -5.46 2.06 7.51
CA LEU A 42 -5.70 0.63 7.72
C LEU A 42 -7.06 0.43 8.41
N GLN A 43 -7.82 -0.55 7.95
CA GLN A 43 -9.10 -0.96 8.53
C GLN A 43 -9.05 -2.42 8.98
N LYS A 44 -8.50 -3.30 8.15
CA LYS A 44 -8.28 -4.71 8.46
C LYS A 44 -6.99 -5.18 7.81
N LEU A 45 -6.33 -6.14 8.45
CA LEU A 45 -5.12 -6.77 7.97
C LEU A 45 -5.33 -8.28 7.98
N PHE A 46 -5.01 -8.93 6.87
CA PHE A 46 -5.02 -10.38 6.73
C PHE A 46 -3.64 -10.85 6.27
N VAL A 47 -3.30 -12.08 6.63
CA VAL A 47 -2.13 -12.81 6.15
C VAL A 47 -2.60 -13.96 5.26
N ASP A 48 -1.81 -14.30 4.23
CA ASP A 48 -2.08 -15.47 3.40
C ASP A 48 -1.72 -16.80 4.10
N CYS A 49 -1.94 -17.92 3.41
CA CYS A 49 -1.85 -19.25 4.03
C CYS A 49 -0.42 -19.70 4.34
N ASP A 50 0.57 -19.24 3.58
CA ASP A 50 1.99 -19.52 3.78
C ASP A 50 2.76 -18.34 4.42
N GLN A 51 2.03 -17.33 4.88
CA GLN A 51 2.51 -16.23 5.72
C GLN A 51 3.61 -15.38 5.08
N ASN A 52 3.55 -15.21 3.76
CA ASN A 52 4.51 -14.38 3.03
C ASN A 52 3.88 -13.13 2.39
N SER A 53 2.55 -13.00 2.43
CA SER A 53 1.85 -11.83 1.91
C SER A 53 0.79 -11.31 2.88
N LEU A 54 0.54 -10.00 2.80
CA LEU A 54 -0.47 -9.31 3.58
C LEU A 54 -1.52 -8.66 2.68
N LEU A 55 -2.80 -8.89 2.98
CA LEU A 55 -3.91 -8.14 2.41
C LEU A 55 -4.32 -7.03 3.38
N CYS A 56 -4.02 -5.79 2.99
CA CYS A 56 -4.42 -4.59 3.73
C CYS A 56 -5.73 -4.03 3.17
N LEU A 57 -6.82 -4.10 3.92
CA LEU A 57 -8.02 -3.31 3.61
C LEU A 57 -7.84 -1.92 4.21
N ALA A 58 -7.89 -0.89 3.38
CA ALA A 58 -7.62 0.49 3.79
C ALA A 58 -8.62 1.47 3.18
N LYS A 59 -8.94 2.54 3.94
CA LYS A 59 -9.73 3.67 3.48
C LYS A 59 -8.80 4.74 2.89
N PRO A 60 -8.93 5.09 1.59
CA PRO A 60 -8.11 6.13 0.98
C PRO A 60 -8.59 7.54 1.33
N SER A 61 -7.63 8.48 1.44
CA SER A 61 -7.86 9.91 1.64
C SER A 61 -7.59 10.72 0.37
N GLY A 62 -8.15 10.28 -0.76
CA GLY A 62 -7.85 10.84 -2.08
C GLY A 62 -7.38 9.76 -3.06
N PRO A 63 -6.98 10.12 -4.29
CA PRO A 63 -6.55 9.16 -5.29
C PRO A 63 -5.28 8.42 -4.84
N THR A 64 -5.31 7.08 -4.92
CA THR A 64 -4.18 6.25 -4.53
C THR A 64 -3.03 6.39 -5.52
N CYS A 65 -3.34 6.49 -6.81
CA CYS A 65 -2.35 6.58 -7.88
C CYS A 65 -1.82 8.02 -8.03
N HIS A 66 -0.53 8.14 -8.36
CA HIS A 66 0.10 9.44 -8.64
C HIS A 66 -0.48 10.13 -9.89
N THR A 67 -1.17 9.39 -10.76
CA THR A 67 -1.85 9.92 -11.96
C THR A 67 -3.23 10.52 -11.67
N GLY A 68 -3.70 10.50 -10.42
CA GLY A 68 -5.05 10.93 -10.05
C GLY A 68 -6.11 9.82 -10.10
N ASN A 69 -5.76 8.62 -10.57
CA ASN A 69 -6.68 7.47 -10.55
C ASN A 69 -6.86 6.87 -9.14
N THR A 70 -8.00 6.24 -8.91
CA THR A 70 -8.35 5.60 -7.62
C THR A 70 -7.44 4.43 -7.28
N SER A 71 -6.97 3.69 -8.30
CA SER A 71 -6.06 2.53 -8.20
C SER A 71 -4.91 2.68 -9.19
N CYS A 72 -3.78 2.00 -8.93
CA CYS A 72 -2.71 1.83 -9.91
C CYS A 72 -3.12 0.89 -11.06
N PHE A 73 -4.06 -0.03 -10.80
CA PHE A 73 -4.57 -0.99 -11.76
C PHE A 73 -5.86 -0.45 -12.39
N PHE A 74 -5.76 0.72 -13.03
CA PHE A 74 -6.91 1.38 -13.67
C PHE A 74 -7.08 1.01 -15.14
N THR A 75 -6.11 0.28 -15.71
CA THR A 75 -6.16 -0.24 -17.07
C THR A 75 -6.34 -1.75 -17.02
N GLU A 76 -7.39 -2.24 -17.66
CA GLU A 76 -7.64 -3.66 -17.85
C GLU A 76 -6.65 -4.24 -18.88
N PHE A 77 -6.08 -5.40 -18.58
CA PHE A 77 -5.30 -6.16 -19.56
C PHE A 77 -6.25 -6.90 -20.51
N LYS A 78 -6.19 -6.58 -21.81
CA LYS A 78 -6.97 -7.25 -22.86
C LYS A 78 -6.05 -8.15 -23.69
N PRO A 79 -6.13 -9.49 -23.57
CA PRO A 79 -5.34 -10.38 -24.41
C PRO A 79 -5.71 -10.17 -25.88
N GLN A 80 -4.72 -10.06 -26.76
CA GLN A 80 -4.93 -10.11 -28.21
C GLN A 80 -5.03 -11.60 -28.58
N HIS A 81 -6.14 -11.99 -29.18
CA HIS A 81 -6.36 -13.33 -29.70
C HIS A 81 -5.40 -13.64 -30.85
#